data_AF-A0A9P6G7M1-F1
#
_entry.id   AF-A0A9P6G7M1-F1
#
_cell.length_a   1.000
_cell.length_b   1.000
_cell.length_c   1.000
_cell.angle_alpha   90.00
_cell.angle_beta   90.00
_cell.angle_gamma   90.00
#
_symmetry.space_group_name_H-M   'P 1'
#
loop_
_entity.id
_entity.type
_entity.pdbx_description
1 polymer ?
#
loop_
_entity_poly.entity_id
_entity_poly.type
_entity_poly.pdbx_seq_one_letter_code
_entity_poly.pdbx_strand_id
1 'polypeptide(L)'
;MPNRTYQDLILHEVAKNTVEHDIRLFYEHELSVIRRARMLPPDWPTGDQIQALVEQAVPLFIFSATVCRYIGTKGGYPEGHLRKVLEYKKTTFSQLDRTYLPILEQLLVEQEEDEKEAWLQAFREIVRRIVILESPLSLTSLARLLQVPQIEIECHLDALHSVLSIPDNKDVPVRLLHLSSRDFLVDCQRQKKHQFWVDAPEAHKSLVFTVLSLCLSQVAFVRISAACQDLGS
;
A
#
# COMPACT_ATOMS: atom_id res chain seq x y z
N MET A 1 -28.85 28.61 30.30
CA MET A 1 -28.41 28.00 29.04
C MET A 1 -27.13 27.20 29.32
N PRO A 2 -27.19 25.94 29.81
CA PRO A 2 -25.99 25.13 29.94
C PRO A 2 -25.72 24.35 28.65
N ASN A 3 -24.44 24.35 28.25
CA ASN A 3 -23.71 23.16 27.80
C ASN A 3 -23.87 22.58 26.38
N ARG A 4 -23.85 23.39 25.31
CA ARG A 4 -23.46 22.87 23.98
C ARG A 4 -22.02 22.37 23.97
N THR A 5 -21.08 23.13 24.54
CA THR A 5 -19.66 22.77 24.63
C THR A 5 -19.41 21.50 25.45
N TYR A 6 -20.15 21.28 26.53
CA TYR A 6 -19.99 20.07 27.36
C TYR A 6 -20.66 18.84 26.73
N GLN A 7 -21.79 19.01 26.03
CA GLN A 7 -22.39 17.93 25.24
C GLN A 7 -21.45 17.50 24.10
N ASP A 8 -20.80 18.45 23.43
CA ASP A 8 -19.80 18.16 22.39
C ASP A 8 -18.57 17.45 22.97
N LEU A 9 -18.07 17.88 24.13
CA LEU A 9 -16.94 17.23 24.83
C LEU A 9 -17.30 15.78 25.23
N ILE A 10 -18.48 15.55 25.80
CA ILE A 10 -18.95 14.20 26.16
C ILE A 10 -19.11 13.33 24.91
N LEU A 11 -19.67 13.86 23.82
CA LEU A 11 -19.82 13.12 22.56
C LEU A 11 -18.45 12.73 21.97
N HIS A 12 -17.48 13.64 21.99
CA HIS A 12 -16.12 13.35 21.52
C HIS A 12 -15.39 12.33 22.41
N GLU A 13 -15.55 12.41 23.73
CA GLU A 13 -14.96 11.44 24.67
C GLU A 13 -15.59 10.05 24.54
N VAL A 14 -16.92 9.97 24.44
CA VAL A 14 -17.64 8.70 24.22
C VAL A 14 -17.26 8.08 22.86
N ALA A 15 -17.19 8.90 21.81
CA ALA A 15 -16.75 8.44 20.49
C ALA A 15 -15.30 7.94 20.53
N LYS A 16 -14.39 8.66 21.20
CA LYS A 16 -12.99 8.25 21.34
C LYS A 16 -12.85 6.92 22.10
N ASN A 17 -13.54 6.76 23.23
CA ASN A 17 -13.50 5.53 24.02
C ASN A 17 -14.08 4.34 23.25
N THR A 18 -15.13 4.57 22.45
CA THR A 18 -15.71 3.53 21.58
C THR A 18 -14.74 3.13 20.47
N VAL A 19 -14.12 4.10 19.80
CA VAL A 19 -13.11 3.85 18.76
C VAL A 19 -11.89 3.12 19.31
N GLU A 20 -11.42 3.50 20.51
CA GLU A 20 -10.31 2.83 21.18
C GLU A 20 -10.65 1.37 21.49
N HIS A 21 -11.85 1.12 22.02
CA HIS A 21 -12.33 -0.22 22.32
C HIS A 21 -12.45 -1.09 21.06
N ASP A 22 -13.06 -0.57 19.99
CA ASP A 22 -13.23 -1.28 18.73
C ASP A 22 -11.88 -1.61 18.06
N ILE A 23 -10.93 -0.67 18.10
CA ILE A 23 -9.56 -0.89 17.60
C ILE A 23 -8.84 -1.97 18.42
N ARG A 24 -8.98 -1.95 19.76
CA ARG A 24 -8.39 -2.97 20.63
C ARG A 24 -8.95 -4.36 20.30
N LEU A 25 -10.27 -4.50 20.24
CA LEU A 25 -10.93 -5.77 19.89
C LEU A 25 -10.48 -6.27 18.52
N PHE A 26 -10.35 -5.36 17.55
CA PHE A 26 -9.83 -5.69 16.23
C PHE A 26 -8.41 -6.25 16.28
N TYR A 27 -7.48 -5.57 16.99
CA TYR A 27 -6.10 -6.07 17.13
C TYR A 27 -6.04 -7.41 17.85
N GLU A 28 -6.78 -7.57 18.95
CA GLU A 28 -6.85 -8.83 19.70
C GLU A 28 -7.32 -9.97 18.78
N HIS A 29 -8.34 -9.71 17.95
CA HIS A 29 -8.83 -10.68 16.99
C HIS A 29 -7.80 -11.02 15.90
N GLU A 30 -7.35 -10.03 15.12
CA GLU A 30 -6.48 -10.23 13.96
C GLU A 30 -5.12 -10.81 14.34
N LEU A 31 -4.49 -10.31 15.42
CA LEU A 31 -3.21 -10.82 15.89
C LEU A 31 -3.36 -12.24 16.45
N SER A 32 -4.53 -12.62 17.00
CA SER A 32 -4.80 -14.01 17.38
C SER A 32 -4.90 -14.95 16.18
N VAL A 33 -5.42 -14.47 15.05
CA VAL A 33 -5.46 -15.22 13.79
C VAL A 33 -4.04 -15.43 13.27
N ILE A 34 -3.22 -14.38 13.23
CA ILE A 34 -1.81 -14.46 12.84
C ILE A 34 -1.02 -15.41 13.75
N ARG A 35 -1.19 -15.28 15.08
CA ARG A 35 -0.57 -16.14 16.10
C ARG A 35 -0.83 -17.61 15.85
N ARG A 36 -2.10 -17.98 15.62
CA ARG A 36 -2.49 -19.37 15.35
C ARG A 36 -1.94 -19.85 14.01
N ALA A 37 -2.05 -19.05 12.96
CA ALA A 37 -1.57 -19.40 11.62
C ALA A 37 -0.05 -19.57 11.55
N ARG A 38 0.70 -18.86 12.41
CA ARG A 38 2.17 -18.87 12.45
C ARG A 38 2.75 -19.65 13.63
N MET A 39 1.92 -20.33 14.42
CA MET A 39 2.31 -21.10 15.61
C MET A 39 3.19 -20.31 16.59
N LEU A 40 2.86 -19.04 16.80
CA LEU A 40 3.59 -18.15 17.71
C LEU A 40 3.25 -18.44 19.18
N PRO A 41 4.08 -17.99 20.14
CA PRO A 41 3.87 -18.20 21.56
C PRO A 41 2.47 -17.75 22.03
N PRO A 42 1.89 -18.40 23.06
CA PRO A 42 0.54 -18.11 23.53
C PRO A 42 0.38 -16.72 24.16
N ASP A 43 1.48 -16.16 24.66
CA ASP A 43 1.63 -14.83 25.26
C ASP A 43 1.93 -13.73 24.24
N TRP A 44 2.11 -14.07 22.97
CA TRP A 44 2.29 -13.10 21.89
C TRP A 44 0.95 -12.69 21.25
N PRO A 45 0.70 -11.41 20.93
CA PRO A 45 1.42 -10.24 21.45
C PRO A 45 1.05 -9.99 22.92
N THR A 46 1.91 -9.28 23.65
CA THR A 46 1.60 -8.91 25.04
C THR A 46 0.51 -7.83 25.10
N GLY A 47 -0.19 -7.74 26.23
CA GLY A 47 -1.21 -6.70 26.44
C GLY A 47 -0.67 -5.27 26.27
N ASP A 48 0.58 -5.03 26.68
CA ASP A 48 1.25 -3.74 26.51
C ASP A 48 1.54 -3.42 25.04
N GLN A 49 1.90 -4.43 24.24
CA GLN A 49 2.09 -4.26 22.79
C GLN A 49 0.77 -3.92 22.10
N ILE A 50 -0.32 -4.57 22.49
CA ILE A 50 -1.66 -4.25 21.98
C ILE A 50 -2.03 -2.80 22.36
N GLN A 51 -1.83 -2.42 23.62
CA GLN A 51 -2.13 -1.05 24.06
C GLN A 51 -1.32 0.00 23.29
N ALA A 52 -0.03 -0.24 23.06
CA ALA A 52 0.80 0.66 22.27
C ALA A 52 0.33 0.77 20.80
N LEU A 53 -0.12 -0.34 20.20
CA LEU A 53 -0.71 -0.32 18.86
C LEU A 53 -2.04 0.47 18.82
N VAL A 54 -2.87 0.33 19.84
CA VAL A 54 -4.12 1.08 19.99
C VAL A 54 -3.84 2.58 20.08
N GLU A 55 -2.87 2.98 20.91
CA GLU A 55 -2.46 4.38 21.06
C GLU A 55 -1.92 5.00 19.78
N GLN A 56 -1.20 4.21 18.96
CA GLN A 56 -0.73 4.66 17.65
C GLN A 56 -1.86 4.73 16.61
N ALA A 57 -2.83 3.83 16.71
CA ALA A 57 -3.91 3.71 15.75
C ALA A 57 -4.98 4.79 15.94
N VAL A 58 -5.36 5.12 17.18
CA VAL A 58 -6.49 6.04 17.44
C VAL A 58 -6.25 7.42 16.78
N PRO A 59 -7.23 7.96 16.03
CA PRO A 59 -8.59 7.43 15.77
C PRO A 59 -8.74 6.64 14.44
N LEU A 60 -7.66 6.25 13.80
CA LEU A 60 -7.59 5.66 12.46
C LEU A 60 -7.70 4.13 12.47
N PHE A 61 -8.90 3.60 12.28
CA PHE A 61 -9.07 2.15 12.11
C PHE A 61 -8.26 1.56 10.94
N ILE A 62 -8.04 2.36 9.88
CA ILE A 62 -7.22 1.96 8.74
C ILE A 62 -5.78 1.63 9.14
N PHE A 63 -5.21 2.34 10.11
CA PHE A 63 -3.88 2.05 10.63
C PHE A 63 -3.84 0.62 11.14
N SER A 64 -4.83 0.23 11.95
CA SER A 64 -4.93 -1.10 12.54
C SER A 64 -4.97 -2.20 11.49
N ALA A 65 -5.81 -2.05 10.47
CA ALA A 65 -5.91 -3.03 9.39
C ALA A 65 -4.59 -3.14 8.61
N THR A 66 -3.94 -2.01 8.32
CA THR A 66 -2.69 -1.97 7.55
C THR A 66 -1.54 -2.61 8.34
N VAL A 67 -1.45 -2.33 9.64
CA VAL A 67 -0.46 -2.94 10.55
C VAL A 67 -0.67 -4.44 10.67
N CYS A 68 -1.91 -4.91 10.86
CA CYS A 68 -2.17 -6.35 10.95
C CYS A 68 -1.78 -7.07 9.67
N ARG A 69 -2.07 -6.50 8.50
CA ARG A 69 -1.64 -7.06 7.21
C ARG A 69 -0.13 -7.13 7.09
N TYR A 70 0.57 -6.07 7.49
CA TYR A 70 2.04 -6.02 7.46
C TYR A 70 2.67 -7.04 8.43
N ILE A 71 2.15 -7.17 9.66
CA ILE A 71 2.60 -8.19 10.61
C ILE A 71 2.33 -9.60 10.07
N GLY A 72 1.20 -9.79 9.40
CA GLY A 72 0.77 -11.06 8.83
C GLY A 72 1.44 -11.45 7.50
N THR A 73 2.27 -10.59 6.88
CA THR A 73 2.88 -10.78 5.55
C THR A 73 3.43 -12.20 5.36
N LYS A 74 2.99 -12.89 4.30
CA LYS A 74 3.39 -14.27 3.98
C LYS A 74 4.92 -14.37 3.88
N GLY A 75 5.52 -15.39 4.49
CA GLY A 75 6.98 -15.54 4.52
C GLY A 75 7.74 -14.57 5.45
N GLY A 76 7.08 -13.56 5.99
CA GLY A 76 7.67 -12.61 6.94
C GLY A 76 7.78 -13.14 8.39
N TYR A 77 8.39 -12.32 9.25
CA TYR A 77 8.62 -12.59 10.67
C TYR A 77 7.72 -11.69 11.55
N PRO A 78 6.54 -12.18 12.02
CA PRO A 78 5.54 -11.34 12.68
C PRO A 78 6.03 -10.63 13.94
N GLU A 79 6.83 -11.29 14.78
CA GLU A 79 7.36 -10.69 16.01
C GLU A 79 8.32 -9.52 15.69
N GLY A 80 9.14 -9.67 14.66
CA GLY A 80 10.02 -8.61 14.18
C GLY A 80 9.23 -7.45 13.57
N HIS A 81 8.20 -7.73 12.77
CA HIS A 81 7.33 -6.71 12.17
C HIS A 81 6.59 -5.91 13.26
N LEU A 82 6.05 -6.59 14.27
CA LEU A 82 5.41 -5.94 15.41
C LEU A 82 6.39 -5.02 16.13
N ARG A 83 7.60 -5.49 16.44
CA ARG A 83 8.63 -4.69 17.12
C ARG A 83 8.95 -3.41 16.32
N LYS A 84 9.15 -3.55 15.02
CA LYS A 84 9.45 -2.42 14.11
C LYS A 84 8.33 -1.37 14.11
N VAL A 85 7.06 -1.81 14.05
CA VAL A 85 5.91 -0.89 14.12
C VAL A 85 5.89 -0.15 15.46
N LEU A 86 6.16 -0.84 16.56
CA LEU A 86 6.17 -0.24 17.91
C LEU A 86 7.33 0.76 18.13
N GLU A 87 8.49 0.51 17.51
CA GLU A 87 9.65 1.40 17.56
C GLU A 87 9.45 2.68 16.74
N TYR A 88 8.53 2.66 15.77
CA TYR A 88 8.29 3.77 14.86
C TYR A 88 7.54 4.95 15.51
N LYS A 89 8.26 5.79 16.26
CA LYS A 89 7.71 6.96 16.98
C LYS A 89 8.02 8.29 16.28
N LYS A 90 7.56 8.48 15.05
CA LYS A 90 7.66 9.80 14.38
C LYS A 90 6.42 10.66 14.69
N THR A 91 6.53 11.48 15.73
CA THR A 91 5.41 12.25 16.33
C THR A 91 4.92 13.43 15.47
N THR A 92 5.72 13.92 14.53
CA THR A 92 5.42 15.08 13.66
C THR A 92 4.61 14.73 12.41
N PHE A 93 4.30 13.46 12.21
CA PHE A 93 3.65 12.96 11.01
C PHE A 93 2.13 13.11 11.02
N SER A 94 1.58 13.37 9.83
CA SER A 94 0.13 13.34 9.62
C SER A 94 -0.41 11.93 9.92
N GLN A 95 -1.72 11.85 10.10
CA GLN A 95 -2.42 10.59 10.34
C GLN A 95 -2.11 9.51 9.27
N LEU A 96 -2.04 9.89 7.99
CA LEU A 96 -1.69 8.97 6.91
C LEU A 96 -0.19 8.65 6.86
N ASP A 97 0.67 9.61 7.19
CA ASP A 97 2.12 9.37 7.29
C ASP A 97 2.42 8.30 8.33
N ARG A 98 1.77 8.37 9.50
CA ARG A 98 1.88 7.34 10.54
C ARG A 98 1.41 5.97 10.05
N THR A 99 0.43 5.90 9.16
CA THR A 99 -0.12 4.64 8.65
C THR A 99 0.79 3.97 7.63
N TYR A 100 1.30 4.71 6.65
CA TYR A 100 1.99 4.11 5.50
C TYR A 100 3.52 4.17 5.59
N LEU A 101 4.10 5.22 6.17
CA LEU A 101 5.56 5.36 6.22
C LEU A 101 6.28 4.27 7.04
N PRO A 102 5.80 3.82 8.23
CA PRO A 102 6.51 2.75 8.94
C PRO A 102 6.66 1.51 8.09
N ILE A 103 5.65 1.21 7.27
CA ILE A 103 5.62 0.02 6.42
C ILE A 103 6.53 0.24 5.20
N LEU A 104 6.36 1.34 4.48
CA LEU A 104 7.13 1.61 3.25
C LEU A 104 8.62 1.86 3.53
N GLU A 105 8.96 2.60 4.60
CA GLU A 105 10.35 2.79 5.02
C GLU A 105 10.97 1.46 5.47
N GLN A 106 10.19 0.57 6.09
CA GLN A 106 10.70 -0.72 6.52
C GLN A 106 10.98 -1.67 5.36
N LEU A 107 10.12 -1.69 4.35
CA LEU A 107 10.35 -2.44 3.11
C LEU A 107 11.62 -1.97 2.39
N LEU A 108 11.90 -0.67 2.45
CA LEU A 108 13.15 -0.12 1.95
C LEU A 108 14.36 -0.54 2.78
N VAL A 109 14.27 -0.47 4.11
CA VAL A 109 15.36 -0.86 5.02
C VAL A 109 15.72 -2.34 4.87
N GLU A 110 14.77 -3.17 4.44
CA GLU A 110 14.99 -4.59 4.13
C GLU A 110 15.73 -4.84 2.81
N GLN A 111 15.90 -3.82 1.96
CA GLN A 111 16.73 -3.92 0.75
C GLN A 111 18.21 -3.71 1.06
N GLU A 112 19.08 -4.32 0.26
CA GLU A 112 20.53 -4.06 0.31
C GLU A 112 20.83 -2.60 -0.07
N GLU A 113 21.89 -2.01 0.50
CA GLU A 113 22.14 -0.57 0.41
C GLU A 113 22.32 -0.07 -1.03
N ASP A 114 22.97 -0.89 -1.87
CA ASP A 114 23.17 -0.66 -3.29
C ASP A 114 21.93 -0.94 -4.15
N GLU A 115 20.97 -1.73 -3.65
CA GLU A 115 19.71 -2.03 -4.33
C GLU A 115 18.57 -1.07 -3.98
N LYS A 116 18.68 -0.31 -2.87
CA LYS A 116 17.63 0.60 -2.38
C LYS A 116 17.12 1.58 -3.43
N GLU A 117 18.02 2.23 -4.16
CA GLU A 117 17.61 3.22 -5.17
C GLU A 117 16.91 2.54 -6.35
N ALA A 118 17.41 1.38 -6.80
CA ALA A 118 16.78 0.61 -7.85
C ALA A 118 15.37 0.14 -7.45
N TRP A 119 15.24 -0.37 -6.21
CA TRP A 119 13.96 -0.76 -5.64
C TRP A 119 12.99 0.43 -5.55
N LEU A 120 13.46 1.61 -5.13
CA LEU A 120 12.63 2.82 -5.07
C LEU A 120 12.16 3.29 -6.44
N GLN A 121 13.02 3.23 -7.45
CA GLN A 121 12.65 3.60 -8.81
C GLN A 121 11.60 2.64 -9.36
N ALA A 122 11.79 1.32 -9.18
CA ALA A 122 10.81 0.31 -9.59
C ALA A 122 9.48 0.47 -8.84
N PHE A 123 9.53 0.67 -7.51
CA PHE A 123 8.38 0.99 -6.69
C PHE A 123 7.63 2.20 -7.25
N ARG A 124 8.34 3.32 -7.49
CA ARG A 124 7.74 4.53 -8.01
C ARG A 124 7.13 4.28 -9.38
N GLU A 125 7.81 3.59 -10.28
CA GLU A 125 7.31 3.38 -11.64
C GLU A 125 6.01 2.56 -11.66
N ILE A 126 5.99 1.43 -10.94
CA ILE A 126 4.84 0.53 -10.90
C ILE A 126 3.69 1.15 -10.09
N VAL A 127 3.96 1.59 -8.86
CA VAL A 127 2.93 2.12 -7.97
C VAL A 127 2.34 3.42 -8.51
N ARG A 128 3.16 4.31 -9.10
CA ARG A 128 2.67 5.53 -9.77
C ARG A 128 1.60 5.21 -10.79
N ARG A 129 1.79 4.15 -11.58
CA ARG A 129 0.87 3.74 -12.64
C ARG A 129 -0.42 3.19 -12.07
N ILE A 130 -0.32 2.34 -11.04
CA ILE A 130 -1.49 1.80 -10.33
C ILE A 130 -2.34 2.93 -9.73
N VAL A 131 -1.70 3.95 -9.16
CA VAL A 131 -2.38 5.05 -8.42
C VAL A 131 -3.16 6.02 -9.33
N ILE A 132 -2.71 6.22 -10.57
CA ILE A 132 -3.36 7.14 -11.53
C ILE A 132 -4.43 6.47 -12.38
N LEU A 133 -4.44 5.13 -12.46
CA LEU A 133 -5.41 4.40 -13.26
C LEU A 133 -6.80 4.56 -12.63
N GLU A 134 -7.73 5.14 -13.38
CA GLU A 134 -9.12 5.23 -12.96
C GLU A 134 -9.76 3.83 -12.84
N SER A 135 -9.45 2.96 -13.81
CA SER A 135 -9.85 1.55 -13.80
C SER A 135 -8.64 0.66 -13.47
N PRO A 136 -8.66 -0.07 -12.35
CA PRO A 136 -7.59 -0.98 -11.97
C PRO A 136 -7.33 -2.05 -13.04
N LEU A 137 -6.05 -2.38 -13.24
CA LEU A 137 -5.61 -3.38 -14.22
C LEU A 137 -5.11 -4.65 -13.55
N SER A 138 -5.25 -5.78 -14.25
CA SER A 138 -4.66 -7.06 -13.85
C SER A 138 -3.14 -7.04 -13.96
N LEU A 139 -2.44 -7.95 -13.28
CA LEU A 139 -0.98 -8.08 -13.37
C LEU A 139 -0.53 -8.28 -14.82
N THR A 140 -1.24 -9.13 -15.57
CA THR A 140 -0.96 -9.36 -16.98
C THR A 140 -1.17 -8.11 -17.83
N SER A 141 -2.20 -7.30 -17.54
CA SER A 141 -2.41 -6.03 -18.23
C SER A 141 -1.38 -4.96 -17.86
N LEU A 142 -0.97 -4.91 -16.59
CA LEU A 142 0.10 -4.03 -16.12
C LEU A 142 1.44 -4.37 -16.78
N ALA A 143 1.80 -5.65 -16.88
CA ALA A 143 3.01 -6.10 -17.56
C ALA A 143 3.09 -5.60 -19.02
N ARG A 144 1.97 -5.72 -19.76
CA ARG A 144 1.89 -5.20 -21.13
C ARG A 144 1.94 -3.67 -21.18
N LEU A 145 1.28 -2.99 -20.25
CA LEU A 145 1.27 -1.53 -20.21
C LEU A 145 2.65 -0.96 -19.88
N LEU A 146 3.35 -1.55 -18.91
CA LEU A 146 4.66 -1.10 -18.45
C LEU A 146 5.81 -1.60 -19.34
N GLN A 147 5.56 -2.60 -20.20
CA GLN A 147 6.61 -3.30 -20.96
C GLN A 147 7.67 -3.92 -20.04
N VAL A 148 7.24 -4.40 -18.87
CA VAL A 148 8.07 -5.05 -17.85
C VAL A 148 7.60 -6.50 -17.71
N PRO A 149 8.50 -7.48 -17.56
CA PRO A 149 8.14 -8.87 -17.30
C PRO A 149 7.15 -9.00 -16.13
N GLN A 150 6.12 -9.82 -16.30
CA GLN A 150 5.09 -9.99 -15.27
C GLN A 150 5.69 -10.44 -13.93
N ILE A 151 6.69 -11.32 -13.96
CA ILE A 151 7.37 -11.81 -12.75
C ILE A 151 8.09 -10.69 -11.98
N GLU A 152 8.66 -9.72 -12.67
CA GLU A 152 9.35 -8.59 -12.05
C GLU A 152 8.35 -7.68 -11.34
N ILE A 153 7.22 -7.38 -12.00
CA ILE A 153 6.12 -6.63 -11.38
C ILE A 153 5.59 -7.37 -10.15
N GLU A 154 5.42 -8.69 -10.23
CA GLU A 154 4.98 -9.50 -9.10
C GLU A 154 5.96 -9.41 -7.93
N CYS A 155 7.26 -9.60 -8.16
CA CYS A 155 8.29 -9.49 -7.12
C CYS A 155 8.27 -8.12 -6.43
N HIS A 156 8.09 -7.03 -7.17
CA HIS A 156 8.00 -5.69 -6.58
C HIS A 156 6.71 -5.47 -5.78
N LEU A 157 5.60 -6.08 -6.21
CA LEU A 157 4.31 -5.94 -5.54
C LEU A 157 4.15 -6.86 -4.33
N ASP A 158 4.83 -8.01 -4.28
CA ASP A 158 4.75 -8.98 -3.17
C ASP A 158 5.01 -8.33 -1.79
N ALA A 159 5.94 -7.38 -1.73
CA ALA A 159 6.23 -6.63 -0.51
C ALA A 159 5.08 -5.69 -0.07
N LEU A 160 4.17 -5.36 -0.98
CA LEU A 160 3.17 -4.30 -0.83
C LEU A 160 1.76 -4.81 -0.53
N HIS A 161 1.59 -6.08 -0.15
CA HIS A 161 0.28 -6.63 0.23
C HIS A 161 -0.41 -5.86 1.39
N SER A 162 0.32 -5.11 2.19
CA SER A 162 -0.23 -4.25 3.25
C SER A 162 -0.86 -2.96 2.72
N VAL A 163 -0.51 -2.52 1.51
CA VAL A 163 -1.00 -1.29 0.85
C VAL A 163 -1.85 -1.59 -0.39
N LEU A 164 -1.58 -2.72 -1.04
CA LEU A 164 -2.23 -3.18 -2.27
C LEU A 164 -2.98 -4.49 -2.05
N SER A 165 -4.14 -4.59 -2.69
CA SER A 165 -4.85 -5.84 -2.91
C SER A 165 -4.28 -6.48 -4.16
N ILE A 166 -3.46 -7.51 -3.96
CA ILE A 166 -2.81 -8.26 -5.03
C ILE A 166 -3.41 -9.68 -5.01
N PRO A 167 -4.24 -10.03 -6.00
CA PRO A 167 -4.90 -11.34 -6.06
C PRO A 167 -3.95 -12.43 -6.55
N ASP A 168 -4.16 -13.68 -6.10
CA ASP A 168 -3.41 -14.85 -6.58
C ASP A 168 -3.67 -15.10 -8.08
N ASN A 169 -4.92 -14.89 -8.52
CA ASN A 169 -5.28 -14.94 -9.93
C ASN A 169 -4.78 -13.67 -10.65
N LYS A 170 -3.84 -13.86 -11.58
CA LYS A 170 -3.12 -12.78 -12.29
C LYS A 170 -3.97 -12.00 -13.28
N ASP A 171 -5.16 -12.51 -13.63
CA ASP A 171 -6.15 -11.83 -14.45
C ASP A 171 -7.10 -10.92 -13.64
N VAL A 172 -7.06 -11.02 -12.31
CA VAL A 172 -7.85 -10.15 -11.43
C VAL A 172 -7.09 -8.83 -11.20
N PRO A 173 -7.78 -7.67 -11.19
CA PRO A 173 -7.11 -6.37 -11.03
C PRO A 173 -6.37 -6.19 -9.70
N VAL A 174 -5.16 -5.61 -9.77
CA VAL A 174 -4.42 -5.10 -8.60
C VAL A 174 -5.02 -3.75 -8.20
N ARG A 175 -5.33 -3.56 -6.92
CA ARG A 175 -6.01 -2.36 -6.41
C ARG A 175 -5.28 -1.78 -5.20
N LEU A 176 -5.40 -0.48 -4.99
CA LEU A 176 -5.13 0.11 -3.67
C LEU A 176 -6.14 -0.46 -2.67
N LEU A 177 -5.68 -0.81 -1.46
CA LEU A 177 -6.59 -1.33 -0.42
C LEU A 177 -7.57 -0.26 0.08
N HIS A 178 -7.15 1.00 0.07
CA HIS A 178 -7.99 2.09 0.53
C HIS A 178 -7.75 3.38 -0.24
N LEU A 179 -8.78 4.23 -0.34
CA LEU A 179 -8.68 5.55 -0.99
C LEU A 179 -7.59 6.42 -0.35
N SER A 180 -7.41 6.33 0.97
CA SER A 180 -6.35 7.07 1.66
C SER A 180 -4.93 6.64 1.28
N SER A 181 -4.73 5.47 0.67
CA SER A 181 -3.44 5.08 0.10
C SER A 181 -3.12 5.95 -1.11
N ARG A 182 -4.13 6.26 -1.94
CA ARG A 182 -3.99 7.23 -3.03
C ARG A 182 -3.67 8.61 -2.48
N ASP A 183 -4.44 9.07 -1.50
CA ASP A 183 -4.24 10.39 -0.89
C ASP A 183 -2.84 10.55 -0.28
N PHE A 184 -2.32 9.49 0.36
CA PHE A 184 -0.95 9.45 0.86
C PHE A 184 0.09 9.62 -0.25
N LEU A 185 -0.07 8.90 -1.37
CA LEU A 185 0.94 8.86 -2.43
C LEU A 185 0.95 10.12 -3.30
N VAL A 186 -0.19 10.76 -3.56
CA VAL A 186 -0.28 11.89 -4.51
C VAL A 186 -0.23 13.28 -3.86
N ASP A 187 -0.34 13.38 -2.53
CA ASP A 187 -0.37 14.67 -1.82
C ASP A 187 0.94 15.47 -2.01
N CYS A 188 0.84 16.58 -2.75
CA CYS A 188 1.98 17.43 -3.09
C CYS A 188 2.67 18.05 -1.88
N GLN A 189 1.98 18.20 -0.74
CA GLN A 189 2.58 18.67 0.51
C GLN A 189 3.61 17.68 1.08
N ARG A 190 3.68 16.45 0.52
CA ARG A 190 4.57 15.38 0.96
C ARG A 190 5.76 15.16 0.05
N GLN A 191 5.85 15.85 -1.09
CA GLN A 191 6.98 15.75 -2.01
C GLN A 191 8.35 15.89 -1.31
N LYS A 192 8.45 16.80 -0.33
CA LYS A 192 9.68 17.03 0.44
C LYS A 192 9.75 16.25 1.77
N LYS A 193 8.70 15.51 2.13
CA LYS A 193 8.59 14.79 3.41
C LYS A 193 9.03 13.35 3.32
N HIS A 194 8.78 12.69 2.18
CA HIS A 194 9.17 11.31 1.97
C HIS A 194 9.40 10.99 0.49
N GLN A 195 10.19 9.95 0.25
CA GLN A 195 10.59 9.47 -1.07
C GLN A 195 9.51 8.68 -1.83
N PHE A 196 8.41 8.29 -1.20
CA PHE A 196 7.32 7.52 -1.84
C PHE A 196 6.27 8.38 -2.57
N TRP A 197 6.47 9.70 -2.64
CA TRP A 197 5.50 10.60 -3.29
C TRP A 197 5.46 10.39 -4.81
N VAL A 198 4.27 10.53 -5.37
CA VAL A 198 3.96 10.38 -6.78
C VAL A 198 3.44 11.71 -7.34
N ASP A 199 4.13 12.24 -8.34
CA ASP A 199 3.65 13.36 -9.15
C ASP A 199 2.52 12.90 -10.08
N ALA A 200 1.26 13.10 -9.65
CA ALA A 200 0.10 12.64 -10.42
C ALA A 200 -0.02 13.29 -11.82
N PRO A 201 0.17 14.61 -12.00
CA PRO A 201 0.22 15.22 -13.34
C PRO A 201 1.26 14.58 -14.28
N GLU A 202 2.50 14.42 -13.82
CA GLU A 202 3.56 13.83 -14.64
C GLU A 202 3.31 12.35 -14.91
N ALA A 203 2.78 11.63 -13.91
CA ALA A 203 2.35 10.24 -14.05
C ALA A 203 1.29 10.07 -15.13
N HIS A 204 0.26 10.92 -15.13
CA HIS A 204 -0.81 10.92 -16.15
C HIS A 204 -0.25 11.19 -17.54
N LYS A 205 0.58 12.22 -17.70
CA LYS A 205 1.22 12.56 -18.98
C LYS A 205 2.04 11.37 -19.52
N SER A 206 2.85 10.79 -18.64
CA SER A 206 3.67 9.63 -18.99
C SER A 206 2.81 8.41 -19.36
N LEU A 207 1.67 8.19 -18.70
CA LEU A 207 0.78 7.07 -19.00
C LEU A 207 0.13 7.23 -20.38
N VAL A 208 -0.36 8.42 -20.69
CA VAL A 208 -0.93 8.74 -22.00
C VAL A 208 0.09 8.47 -23.10
N PHE A 209 1.34 8.90 -22.91
CA PHE A 209 2.41 8.65 -23.87
C PHE A 209 2.66 7.14 -24.08
N THR A 210 2.76 6.36 -22.99
CA THR A 210 2.95 4.91 -23.07
C THR A 210 1.79 4.23 -23.81
N VAL A 211 0.54 4.57 -23.48
CA VAL A 211 -0.64 4.01 -24.14
C VAL A 211 -0.67 4.35 -25.63
N LEU A 212 -0.40 5.61 -26.00
CA LEU A 212 -0.34 6.03 -27.40
C LEU A 212 0.76 5.28 -28.16
N SER A 213 1.94 5.12 -27.58
CA SER A 213 3.04 4.35 -28.18
C SER A 213 2.65 2.89 -28.42
N LEU A 214 1.99 2.24 -27.45
CA LEU A 214 1.48 0.87 -27.56
C LEU A 214 0.41 0.73 -28.64
N CYS A 215 -0.53 1.68 -28.72
CA CYS A 215 -1.54 1.68 -29.76
C CYS A 215 -0.90 1.84 -31.15
N LEU A 216 0.07 2.75 -31.31
CA LEU A 216 0.73 2.98 -32.59
C LEU A 216 1.58 1.78 -33.03
N SER A 217 2.27 1.10 -32.11
CA SER A 217 3.07 -0.09 -32.45
C SER A 217 2.19 -1.28 -32.85
N GLN A 218 1.04 -1.48 -32.19
CA GLN A 218 0.07 -2.50 -32.58
C GLN A 218 -0.58 -2.19 -33.94
N VAL A 219 -0.93 -0.92 -34.21
CA VAL A 219 -1.49 -0.52 -35.51
C VAL A 219 -0.45 -0.67 -36.63
N ALA A 220 0.82 -0.35 -36.39
CA ALA A 220 1.90 -0.60 -37.35
C ALA A 220 2.11 -2.10 -37.61
N PHE A 221 2.05 -2.94 -36.58
CA PHE A 221 2.15 -4.40 -36.70
C PHE A 221 1.00 -5.01 -37.53
N VAL A 222 -0.24 -4.55 -37.31
CA VAL A 222 -1.40 -4.97 -38.13
C VAL A 222 -1.21 -4.57 -39.60
N ARG A 223 -0.68 -3.38 -39.88
CA ARG A 223 -0.45 -2.93 -41.27
C ARG A 223 0.67 -3.69 -41.97
N ILE A 224 1.74 -4.08 -41.26
CA ILE A 224 2.81 -4.92 -41.83
C ILE A 224 2.29 -6.35 -42.10
N SER A 225 1.52 -6.92 -41.17
CA SER A 225 0.91 -8.25 -41.34
C SER A 225 -0.03 -8.30 -42.56
N ALA A 226 -0.86 -7.27 -42.75
CA ALA A 226 -1.71 -7.14 -43.94
C ALA A 226 -0.90 -6.98 -45.23
N ALA A 227 0.14 -6.14 -45.22
CA ALA A 227 1.00 -5.93 -46.39
C ALA A 227 1.81 -7.19 -46.80
N CYS A 228 2.17 -8.05 -45.85
CA CYS A 228 2.82 -9.33 -46.14
C CYS A 228 1.88 -10.39 -46.73
N GLN A 229 0.56 -10.30 -46.49
CA GLN A 229 -0.42 -11.20 -47.11
C GLN A 229 -0.72 -10.81 -48.57
N ASP A 230 -0.59 -9.53 -48.93
CA ASP A 230 -0.86 -9.02 -50.28
C ASP A 230 0.33 -9.16 -51.26
N LEU A 231 1.53 -9.53 -50.79
CA LEU A 231 2.74 -9.73 -51.61
C LEU A 231 3.00 -11.21 -51.95
N GLY A 232 2.10 -12.11 -51.57
CA GLY A 232 2.25 -13.57 -51.71
C GLY A 232 1.25 -14.26 -52.64
N SER A 233 0.72 -13.57 -53.67
CA SER A 233 -0.16 -14.16 -54.70
C SER A 233 0.31 -13.82 -56.11
#